data_AF-A0A837ZWS7-F1
#
_entry.id   AF-A0A837ZWS7-F1
#
_cell.length_a   1.000
_cell.length_b   1.000
_cell.length_c   1.000
_cell.angle_alpha   90.00
_cell.angle_beta   90.00
_cell.angle_gamma   90.00
#
_symmetry.space_group_name_H-M   'P 1'
#
loop_
_entity.id
_entity.type
_entity.pdbx_description
1 polymer ?
#
loop_
_entity_poly.entity_id
_entity_poly.type
_entity_poly.pdbx_seq_one_letter_code
_entity_poly.pdbx_strand_id
1 'polypeptide(L)'
;MTNRQTVQGRRTGGRSARVREAILEAAFGELIDRGYAELTVEAVASRAGVNKTTIYRRWPTLEDLLVDALTTWSLEAIPVPDTGGIESDLLATGRELAELLNDGVGRQVAALVLTAGLRSTPLREATRRYFDHQAVRAVPVIRRAIDRGELPAECDVDTLLTTFRAPLFYRTITTGDPIDDDLIVHATQLTLTAARAGLLST
;
A
#
# COMPACT_ATOMS: atom_id res chain seq x y z
N MET A 1 -17.31 27.61 -50.36
CA MET A 1 -18.00 27.05 -49.18
C MET A 1 -16.96 26.34 -48.32
N THR A 2 -16.40 27.03 -47.32
CA THR A 2 -15.29 26.52 -46.51
C THR A 2 -15.84 25.90 -45.23
N ASN A 3 -15.78 24.57 -45.14
CA ASN A 3 -16.19 23.82 -43.95
C ASN A 3 -15.03 23.80 -42.94
N ARG A 4 -15.25 24.37 -41.77
CA ARG A 4 -14.29 24.49 -40.68
C ARG A 4 -14.55 23.36 -39.69
N GLN A 5 -13.91 22.21 -39.88
CA GLN A 5 -13.89 21.15 -38.86
C GLN A 5 -12.85 21.52 -37.79
N THR A 6 -13.35 21.97 -36.65
CA THR A 6 -12.61 22.07 -35.38
C THR A 6 -12.16 20.69 -34.94
N VAL A 7 -10.85 20.46 -34.91
CA VAL A 7 -10.24 19.28 -34.28
C VAL A 7 -10.43 19.40 -32.77
N GLN A 8 -11.25 18.51 -32.23
CA GLN A 8 -11.53 18.38 -30.81
C GLN A 8 -10.24 17.89 -30.10
N GLY A 9 -9.60 18.80 -29.36
CA GLY A 9 -8.35 18.53 -28.66
C GLY A 9 -8.47 17.37 -27.66
N ARG A 10 -7.61 16.37 -27.84
CA ARG A 10 -7.38 15.22 -26.94
C ARG A 10 -7.07 15.75 -25.53
N ARG A 11 -7.96 15.52 -24.56
CA ARG A 11 -7.76 15.92 -23.15
C ARG A 11 -6.69 15.01 -22.52
N THR A 12 -5.43 15.37 -22.68
CA THR A 12 -4.30 14.72 -22.00
C THR A 12 -4.40 14.99 -20.49
N GLY A 13 -4.39 13.94 -19.68
CA GLY A 13 -4.40 14.00 -18.21
C GLY A 13 -3.21 14.72 -17.55
N GLY A 14 -2.35 15.42 -18.30
CA GLY A 14 -1.06 15.95 -17.83
C GLY A 14 -1.13 16.97 -16.70
N ARG A 15 -2.06 17.93 -16.71
CA ARG A 15 -2.17 18.93 -15.63
C ARG A 15 -2.86 18.37 -14.39
N SER A 16 -3.93 17.58 -14.58
CA SER A 16 -4.69 16.99 -13.45
C SER A 16 -3.88 15.92 -12.71
N ALA A 17 -3.11 15.10 -13.44
CA ALA A 17 -2.22 14.11 -12.84
C ALA A 17 -1.09 14.76 -12.02
N ARG A 18 -0.41 15.77 -12.57
CA ARG A 18 0.64 16.51 -11.84
C ARG A 18 0.12 17.20 -10.57
N VAL A 19 -1.09 17.78 -10.64
CA VAL A 19 -1.71 18.39 -9.46
C VAL A 19 -2.04 17.34 -8.41
N ARG A 20 -2.52 16.17 -8.82
CA ARG A 20 -2.76 15.05 -7.89
C ARG A 20 -1.46 14.62 -7.22
N GLU A 21 -0.43 14.35 -8.02
CA GLU A 21 0.88 13.92 -7.55
C GLU A 21 1.46 14.89 -6.52
N ALA A 22 1.47 16.20 -6.82
CA ALA A 22 1.91 17.23 -5.89
C ALA A 22 1.10 17.26 -4.58
N ILE A 23 -0.22 17.01 -4.64
CA ILE A 23 -1.07 16.93 -3.44
C ILE A 23 -0.73 15.69 -2.61
N LEU A 24 -0.51 14.53 -3.25
CA LEU A 24 -0.17 13.29 -2.56
C LEU A 24 1.22 13.36 -1.92
N GLU A 25 2.20 13.91 -2.63
CA GLU A 25 3.55 14.15 -2.12
C GLU A 25 3.52 15.12 -0.93
N ALA A 26 2.75 16.21 -1.03
CA ALA A 26 2.56 17.13 0.07
C ALA A 26 1.89 16.49 1.29
N ALA A 27 0.86 15.65 1.08
CA ALA A 27 0.17 14.93 2.15
C ALA A 27 1.11 13.95 2.86
N PHE A 28 1.90 13.19 2.09
CA PHE A 28 2.91 12.29 2.62
C PHE A 28 3.99 13.07 3.39
N GLY A 29 4.53 14.15 2.81
CA GLY A 29 5.53 14.98 3.47
C GLY A 29 5.05 15.57 4.79
N GLU A 30 3.83 16.13 4.84
CA GLU A 30 3.26 16.63 6.09
C GLU A 30 3.05 15.51 7.13
N LEU A 31 2.65 14.31 6.69
CA LEU A 31 2.52 13.16 7.58
C LEU A 31 3.85 12.77 8.22
N ILE A 32 4.95 12.76 7.45
CA ILE A 32 6.29 12.44 7.97
C ILE A 32 6.81 13.55 8.88
N ASP A 33 6.69 14.81 8.44
CA ASP A 33 7.33 15.93 9.12
C ASP A 33 6.64 16.28 10.46
N ARG A 34 5.31 16.10 10.54
CA ARG A 34 4.50 16.54 11.69
C ARG A 34 3.68 15.44 12.36
N GLY A 35 3.56 14.28 11.71
CA GLY A 35 2.68 13.21 12.17
C GLY A 35 1.19 13.49 11.94
N TYR A 36 0.38 12.46 12.15
CA TYR A 36 -1.06 12.51 11.89
C TYR A 36 -1.82 13.57 12.72
N ALA A 37 -1.38 13.83 13.96
CA ALA A 37 -2.10 14.70 14.89
C ALA A 37 -2.10 16.18 14.46
N GLU A 38 -1.07 16.62 13.75
CA GLU A 38 -0.91 18.00 13.28
C GLU A 38 -1.25 18.16 11.79
N LEU A 39 -1.56 17.05 11.11
CA LEU A 39 -1.87 17.06 9.70
C LEU A 39 -3.23 17.71 9.41
N THR A 40 -3.25 18.64 8.47
CA THR A 40 -4.47 19.35 8.05
C THR A 40 -4.52 19.50 6.53
N VAL A 41 -5.73 19.54 5.96
CA VAL A 41 -5.93 19.80 4.52
C VAL A 41 -5.38 21.18 4.13
N GLU A 42 -5.41 22.13 5.07
CA GLU A 42 -4.81 23.45 5.00
C GLU A 42 -3.30 23.39 4.72
N ALA A 43 -2.57 22.65 5.55
CA ALA A 43 -1.12 22.52 5.44
C ALA A 43 -0.74 21.83 4.13
N VAL A 44 -1.46 20.77 3.77
CA VAL A 44 -1.26 20.08 2.49
C VAL A 44 -1.52 21.00 1.29
N ALA A 45 -2.62 21.75 1.30
CA ALA A 45 -2.97 22.69 0.24
C ALA A 45 -1.89 23.77 0.06
N SER A 46 -1.39 24.30 1.19
CA SER A 46 -0.30 25.28 1.18
C SER A 46 0.99 24.69 0.61
N ARG A 47 1.39 23.49 1.04
CA ARG A 47 2.60 22.81 0.57
C ARG A 47 2.53 22.42 -0.91
N ALA A 48 1.38 21.94 -1.37
CA ALA A 48 1.14 21.59 -2.77
C ALA A 48 0.91 22.82 -3.69
N GLY A 49 0.75 24.02 -3.12
CA GLY A 49 0.46 25.23 -3.89
C GLY A 49 -0.93 25.22 -4.56
N VAL A 50 -1.93 24.60 -3.93
CA VAL A 50 -3.29 24.45 -4.47
C VAL A 50 -4.34 25.04 -3.52
N ASN A 51 -5.54 25.30 -4.04
CA ASN A 51 -6.68 25.66 -3.19
C ASN A 51 -7.29 24.41 -2.53
N LYS A 52 -7.67 24.47 -1.25
CA LYS A 52 -8.30 23.34 -0.52
C LYS A 52 -9.52 22.74 -1.23
N THR A 53 -10.31 23.55 -1.94
CA THR A 53 -11.45 23.06 -2.75
C THR A 53 -11.02 22.08 -3.85
N THR A 54 -9.78 22.19 -4.34
CA THR A 54 -9.19 21.22 -5.29
C THR A 54 -8.96 19.87 -4.63
N ILE A 55 -8.59 19.85 -3.34
CA ILE A 55 -8.40 18.63 -2.55
C ILE A 55 -9.77 18.02 -2.24
N TYR A 56 -10.67 18.77 -1.59
CA TYR A 56 -11.98 18.26 -1.16
C TYR A 56 -12.85 17.69 -2.30
N ARG A 57 -12.70 18.22 -3.52
CA ARG A 57 -13.41 17.68 -4.69
C ARG A 57 -13.03 16.22 -5.01
N ARG A 58 -11.81 15.80 -4.67
CA ARG A 58 -11.28 14.46 -4.98
C ARG A 58 -11.14 13.58 -3.74
N TRP A 59 -10.83 14.17 -2.60
CA TRP A 59 -10.69 13.51 -1.32
C TRP A 59 -11.61 14.21 -0.32
N PRO A 60 -12.85 13.71 -0.12
CA PRO A 60 -13.81 14.32 0.77
C PRO A 60 -13.32 14.43 2.22
N THR A 61 -12.50 13.47 2.67
CA THR A 61 -11.89 13.44 4.01
C THR A 61 -10.36 13.45 3.94
N LEU A 62 -9.73 13.78 5.07
CA LEU A 62 -8.27 13.70 5.21
C LEU A 62 -7.79 12.24 5.11
N GLU A 63 -8.57 11.32 5.63
CA GLU A 63 -8.32 9.89 5.58
C GLU A 63 -8.34 9.37 4.14
N ASP A 64 -9.26 9.84 3.28
CA ASP A 64 -9.27 9.50 1.86
C ASP A 64 -8.00 9.97 1.15
N LEU A 65 -7.52 11.18 1.48
CA LEU A 65 -6.28 11.72 0.95
C LEU A 65 -5.08 10.89 1.39
N LEU A 66 -5.04 10.50 2.67
CA LEU A 66 -3.95 9.70 3.22
C LEU A 66 -3.90 8.29 2.68
N VAL A 67 -5.04 7.61 2.55
CA VAL A 67 -5.10 6.27 1.92
C VAL A 67 -4.49 6.33 0.53
N ASP A 68 -4.82 7.37 -0.23
CA ASP A 68 -4.34 7.52 -1.60
C ASP A 68 -2.84 7.89 -1.69
N ALA A 69 -2.38 8.77 -0.79
CA ALA A 69 -0.97 9.13 -0.69
C ALA A 69 -0.11 7.92 -0.29
N LEU A 70 -0.54 7.18 0.74
CA LEU A 70 0.15 6.00 1.22
C LEU A 70 0.12 4.85 0.21
N THR A 71 -1.00 4.67 -0.51
CA THR A 71 -1.09 3.66 -1.59
C THR A 71 -0.15 4.01 -2.74
N THR A 72 -0.04 5.29 -3.10
CA THR A 72 0.87 5.75 -4.15
C THR A 72 2.33 5.55 -3.73
N TRP A 73 2.68 5.91 -2.51
CA TRP A 73 4.02 5.70 -1.97
C TRP A 73 4.38 4.20 -1.85
N SER A 74 3.47 3.36 -1.34
CA SER A 74 3.72 1.92 -1.17
C SER A 74 3.75 1.14 -2.49
N LEU A 75 3.25 1.72 -3.59
CA LEU A 75 3.39 1.18 -4.94
C LEU A 75 4.84 1.23 -5.41
N GLU A 76 5.55 2.31 -5.08
CA GLU A 76 6.95 2.50 -5.42
C GLU A 76 7.87 1.75 -4.46
N ALA A 77 7.53 1.77 -3.16
CA ALA A 77 8.36 1.18 -2.11
C ALA A 77 8.34 -0.36 -2.09
N ILE A 78 7.26 -1.00 -2.55
CA ILE A 78 7.15 -2.46 -2.57
C ILE A 78 6.64 -2.88 -3.95
N PRO A 79 7.53 -3.22 -4.89
CA PRO A 79 7.13 -3.68 -6.21
C PRO A 79 6.40 -5.03 -6.13
N VAL A 80 5.53 -5.29 -7.10
CA VAL A 80 4.86 -6.59 -7.22
C VAL A 80 5.87 -7.59 -7.80
N PRO A 81 6.21 -8.68 -7.08
CA PRO A 81 7.20 -9.64 -7.56
C PRO A 81 6.66 -10.48 -8.73
N ASP A 82 7.60 -10.93 -9.58
CA ASP A 82 7.35 -11.93 -10.63
C ASP A 82 8.61 -12.77 -10.87
N THR A 83 9.00 -13.52 -9.86
CA THR A 83 10.23 -14.32 -9.84
C THR A 83 10.05 -15.72 -10.43
N GLY A 84 8.81 -16.09 -10.77
CA GLY A 84 8.46 -17.38 -11.39
C GLY A 84 7.92 -18.44 -10.42
N GLY A 85 7.86 -18.17 -9.12
CA GLY A 85 7.34 -19.09 -8.10
C GLY A 85 6.86 -18.35 -6.85
N ILE A 86 5.81 -18.84 -6.19
CA ILE A 86 5.20 -18.17 -5.04
C ILE A 86 6.17 -18.04 -3.85
N GLU A 87 7.03 -19.04 -3.66
CA GLU A 87 8.02 -19.02 -2.59
C GLU A 87 9.04 -17.90 -2.79
N SER A 88 9.63 -17.81 -3.99
CA SER A 88 10.57 -16.75 -4.33
C SER A 88 9.88 -15.37 -4.38
N ASP A 89 8.59 -15.30 -4.74
CA ASP A 89 7.81 -14.06 -4.70
C ASP A 89 7.58 -13.56 -3.26
N LEU A 90 7.26 -14.46 -2.33
CA LEU A 90 7.11 -14.13 -0.90
C LEU A 90 8.45 -13.74 -0.28
N LEU A 91 9.55 -14.46 -0.58
CA LEU A 91 10.89 -14.10 -0.12
C LEU A 91 11.31 -12.71 -0.63
N ALA A 92 11.10 -12.42 -1.91
CA ALA A 92 11.37 -11.10 -2.48
C ALA A 92 10.55 -10.01 -1.77
N THR A 93 9.24 -10.23 -1.62
CA THR A 93 8.36 -9.30 -0.90
C THR A 93 8.80 -9.08 0.55
N GLY A 94 9.22 -10.13 1.23
CA GLY A 94 9.69 -10.05 2.62
C GLY A 94 10.97 -9.21 2.75
N ARG A 95 11.88 -9.30 1.78
CA ARG A 95 13.12 -8.51 1.75
C ARG A 95 12.84 -7.04 1.47
N GLU A 96 11.98 -6.73 0.51
CA GLU A 96 11.50 -5.36 0.27
C GLU A 96 10.82 -4.77 1.52
N LEU A 97 10.02 -5.58 2.22
CA LEU A 97 9.45 -5.18 3.51
C LEU A 97 10.54 -4.95 4.57
N ALA A 98 11.57 -5.78 4.66
CA ALA A 98 12.65 -5.57 5.62
C ALA A 98 13.43 -4.29 5.34
N GLU A 99 13.77 -4.01 4.07
CA GLU A 99 14.41 -2.76 3.65
C GLU A 99 13.55 -1.55 4.03
N LEU A 100 12.24 -1.65 3.84
CA LEU A 100 11.31 -0.57 4.17
C LEU A 100 11.12 -0.35 5.68
N LEU A 101 11.11 -1.43 6.46
CA LEU A 101 10.62 -1.42 7.85
C LEU A 101 11.73 -1.42 8.90
N ASN A 102 12.95 -1.79 8.53
CA ASN A 102 14.06 -1.87 9.49
C ASN A 102 14.52 -0.48 9.94
N ASP A 103 14.54 0.50 9.05
CA ASP A 103 14.97 1.87 9.37
C ASP A 103 14.26 2.96 8.54
N GLY A 104 14.67 4.21 8.76
CA GLY A 104 14.27 5.35 7.94
C GLY A 104 12.79 5.74 7.99
N VAL A 105 12.35 6.41 6.92
CA VAL A 105 10.99 6.94 6.76
C VAL A 105 9.96 5.81 6.68
N GLY A 106 10.29 4.70 6.03
CA GLY A 106 9.36 3.58 5.87
C GLY A 106 8.94 2.96 7.21
N ARG A 107 9.89 2.83 8.15
CA ARG A 107 9.60 2.40 9.52
C ARG A 107 8.64 3.36 10.25
N GLN A 108 8.82 4.67 10.09
CA GLN A 108 7.94 5.67 10.70
C GLN A 108 6.52 5.60 10.12
N VAL A 109 6.41 5.49 8.79
CA VAL A 109 5.12 5.30 8.10
C VAL A 109 4.43 4.04 8.58
N ALA A 110 5.16 2.93 8.68
CA ALA A 110 4.59 1.66 9.11
C ALA A 110 4.06 1.73 10.54
N ALA A 111 4.78 2.37 11.46
CA ALA A 111 4.29 2.59 12.82
C ALA A 111 2.97 3.38 12.84
N LEU A 112 2.85 4.43 12.01
CA LEU A 112 1.61 5.20 11.87
C LEU A 112 0.47 4.35 11.30
N VAL A 113 0.70 3.64 10.19
CA VAL A 113 -0.33 2.86 9.49
C VAL A 113 -0.80 1.67 10.31
N LEU A 114 0.13 0.89 10.87
CA LEU A 114 -0.18 -0.34 11.61
C LEU A 114 -0.91 -0.07 12.94
N THR A 115 -0.79 1.14 13.49
CA THR A 115 -1.47 1.54 14.73
C THR A 115 -2.68 2.44 14.51
N ALA A 116 -2.87 3.00 13.32
CA ALA A 116 -3.92 3.99 13.02
C ALA A 116 -5.33 3.47 13.37
N GLY A 117 -5.65 2.23 13.00
CA GLY A 117 -6.97 1.64 13.23
C GLY A 117 -7.39 1.47 14.70
N LEU A 118 -6.43 1.61 15.64
CA LEU A 118 -6.69 1.58 17.07
C LEU A 118 -7.21 2.91 17.61
N ARG A 119 -7.03 4.01 16.86
CA ARG A 119 -7.29 5.37 17.34
C ARG A 119 -8.73 5.84 17.15
N SER A 120 -9.38 5.44 16.05
CA SER A 120 -10.75 5.84 15.74
C SER A 120 -11.38 4.92 14.68
N THR A 121 -12.72 4.95 14.56
CA THR A 121 -13.44 4.21 13.50
C THR A 121 -13.05 4.68 12.09
N PRO A 122 -12.99 5.99 11.77
CA PRO A 122 -12.56 6.45 10.44
C PRO A 122 -11.15 5.97 10.05
N LEU A 123 -10.20 6.00 11.00
CA LEU A 123 -8.85 5.51 10.76
C LEU A 123 -8.81 3.98 10.56
N ARG A 124 -9.68 3.24 11.24
CA ARG A 124 -9.80 1.79 11.06
C ARG A 124 -10.31 1.45 9.66
N GLU A 125 -11.31 2.17 9.18
CA GLU A 125 -11.83 2.02 7.82
C GLU A 125 -10.79 2.42 6.77
N ALA A 126 -10.06 3.52 7.01
CA ALA A 126 -8.95 3.94 6.15
C ALA A 126 -7.84 2.88 6.07
N THR A 127 -7.44 2.33 7.22
CA THR A 127 -6.42 1.27 7.31
C THR A 127 -6.87 0.01 6.58
N ARG A 128 -8.14 -0.40 6.76
CA ARG A 128 -8.72 -1.53 6.02
C ARG A 128 -8.64 -1.29 4.51
N ARG A 129 -9.11 -0.15 4.02
CA ARG A 129 -9.06 0.20 2.59
C ARG A 129 -7.64 0.19 2.03
N TYR A 130 -6.66 0.68 2.79
CA TYR A 130 -5.25 0.63 2.41
C TYR A 130 -4.79 -0.82 2.22
N PHE A 131 -5.05 -1.72 3.17
CA PHE A 131 -4.66 -3.13 3.03
C PHE A 131 -5.46 -3.89 1.95
N ASP A 132 -6.75 -3.56 1.76
CA ASP A 132 -7.55 -4.10 0.65
C ASP A 132 -6.92 -3.76 -0.71
N HIS A 133 -6.44 -2.51 -0.89
CA HIS A 133 -5.70 -2.12 -2.10
C HIS A 133 -4.43 -2.95 -2.29
N GLN A 134 -3.69 -3.21 -1.21
CA GLN A 134 -2.50 -4.06 -1.25
C GLN A 134 -2.83 -5.51 -1.60
N ALA A 135 -3.95 -6.05 -1.12
CA ALA A 135 -4.42 -7.39 -1.46
C ALA A 135 -4.81 -7.48 -2.94
N VAL A 136 -5.57 -6.52 -3.46
CA VAL A 136 -5.94 -6.44 -4.89
C VAL A 136 -4.70 -6.42 -5.80
N ARG A 137 -3.64 -5.70 -5.40
CA ARG A 137 -2.36 -5.66 -6.14
C ARG A 137 -1.66 -7.02 -6.21
N ALA A 138 -1.83 -7.87 -5.20
CA ALA A 138 -1.21 -9.19 -5.14
C ALA A 138 -2.01 -10.27 -5.89
N VAL A 139 -3.30 -10.03 -6.20
CA VAL A 139 -4.16 -10.99 -6.90
C VAL A 139 -3.50 -11.57 -8.17
N PRO A 140 -2.86 -10.80 -9.05
CA PRO A 140 -2.19 -11.37 -10.23
C PRO A 140 -1.06 -12.34 -9.87
N VAL A 141 -0.30 -12.09 -8.80
CA VAL A 141 0.79 -12.99 -8.35
C VAL A 141 0.22 -14.31 -7.86
N ILE A 142 -0.80 -14.24 -7.00
CA ILE A 142 -1.43 -15.44 -6.44
C ILE A 142 -2.14 -16.25 -7.54
N ARG A 143 -2.80 -15.60 -8.50
CA ARG A 143 -3.40 -16.29 -9.66
C ARG A 143 -2.35 -17.04 -10.47
N ARG A 144 -1.20 -16.42 -10.79
CA ARG A 144 -0.11 -17.11 -11.50
C ARG A 144 0.37 -18.34 -10.72
N ALA A 145 0.45 -18.26 -9.39
CA ALA A 145 0.82 -19.41 -8.55
C ALA A 145 -0.23 -20.53 -8.56
N ILE A 146 -1.52 -20.19 -8.53
CA ILE A 146 -2.63 -21.14 -8.70
C ILE A 146 -2.57 -21.81 -10.07
N ASP A 147 -2.37 -21.04 -11.13
CA ASP A 147 -2.28 -21.57 -12.51
C ASP A 147 -1.11 -22.55 -12.68
N ARG A 148 -0.01 -22.35 -11.93
CA ARG A 148 1.13 -23.27 -11.87
C ARG A 148 0.92 -24.48 -10.94
N GLY A 149 -0.20 -24.54 -10.21
CA GLY A 149 -0.49 -25.60 -9.25
C GLY A 149 0.29 -25.50 -7.94
N GLU A 150 0.86 -24.33 -7.61
CA GLU A 150 1.65 -24.11 -6.39
C GLU A 150 0.77 -23.83 -5.16
N LEU A 151 -0.47 -23.39 -5.40
CA LEU A 151 -1.49 -23.06 -4.40
C LEU A 151 -2.85 -23.67 -4.80
N PRO A 152 -3.73 -23.99 -3.84
CA PRO A 152 -5.10 -24.41 -4.14
C PRO A 152 -5.92 -23.32 -4.84
N ALA A 153 -6.88 -23.72 -5.67
CA ALA A 153 -7.75 -22.80 -6.41
C ALA A 153 -8.58 -21.87 -5.51
N GLU A 154 -8.97 -22.35 -4.33
CA GLU A 154 -9.76 -21.61 -3.34
C GLU A 154 -8.90 -20.79 -2.35
N CYS A 155 -7.59 -20.67 -2.60
CA CYS A 155 -6.70 -19.91 -1.71
C CYS A 155 -7.11 -18.44 -1.65
N ASP A 156 -7.41 -17.95 -0.44
CA ASP A 156 -7.77 -16.57 -0.21
C ASP A 156 -6.53 -15.66 -0.13
N VAL A 157 -6.54 -14.60 -0.94
CA VAL A 157 -5.38 -13.71 -1.09
C VAL A 157 -5.14 -12.90 0.18
N ASP A 158 -6.20 -12.41 0.82
CA ASP A 158 -6.07 -11.57 2.02
C ASP A 158 -5.56 -12.40 3.21
N THR A 159 -6.09 -13.61 3.38
CA THR A 159 -5.68 -14.56 4.42
C THR A 159 -4.23 -15.01 4.23
N LEU A 160 -3.82 -15.29 2.99
CA LEU A 160 -2.42 -15.64 2.67
C LEU A 160 -1.47 -14.49 3.02
N LEU A 161 -1.77 -13.27 2.58
CA LEU A 161 -0.92 -12.11 2.84
C LEU A 161 -0.90 -11.74 4.32
N THR A 162 -2.03 -11.85 5.02
CA THR A 162 -2.12 -11.62 6.46
C THR A 162 -1.24 -12.62 7.21
N THR A 163 -1.33 -13.91 6.88
CA THR A 163 -0.51 -14.97 7.49
C THR A 163 0.99 -14.71 7.29
N PHE A 164 1.38 -14.29 6.08
CA PHE A 164 2.77 -13.98 5.76
C PHE A 164 3.29 -12.74 6.48
N ARG A 165 2.51 -11.65 6.50
CA ARG A 165 2.95 -10.36 7.05
C ARG A 165 2.85 -10.27 8.57
N ALA A 166 1.96 -11.01 9.20
CA ALA A 166 1.73 -10.99 10.64
C ALA A 166 3.02 -11.11 11.47
N PRO A 167 3.91 -12.11 11.28
CA PRO A 167 5.15 -12.20 12.05
C PRO A 167 6.10 -11.01 11.81
N LEU A 168 6.18 -10.49 10.57
CA LEU A 168 7.02 -9.35 10.21
C LEU A 168 6.54 -8.06 10.91
N PHE A 169 5.24 -7.79 10.84
CA PHE A 169 4.62 -6.63 11.46
C PHE A 169 4.60 -6.75 12.99
N TYR A 170 4.37 -7.94 13.53
CA TYR A 170 4.44 -8.20 14.96
C TYR A 170 5.81 -7.84 15.52
N ARG A 171 6.90 -8.31 14.88
CA ARG A 171 8.27 -8.00 15.30
C ARG A 171 8.56 -6.50 15.23
N THR A 172 8.17 -5.87 14.12
CA THR A 172 8.36 -4.42 13.90
C THR A 172 7.67 -3.57 14.98
N ILE A 173 6.42 -3.89 15.33
CA ILE A 173 5.59 -3.07 16.22
C ILE A 173 5.76 -3.42 17.70
N THR A 174 5.97 -4.70 18.02
CA THR A 174 5.94 -5.17 19.41
C THR A 174 7.32 -5.13 20.05
N THR A 175 8.33 -5.72 19.41
CA THR A 175 9.69 -5.78 19.97
C THR A 175 10.59 -4.69 19.38
N GLY A 176 10.30 -4.26 18.16
CA GLY A 176 11.11 -3.28 17.45
C GLY A 176 12.42 -3.85 16.88
N ASP A 177 12.62 -5.17 16.98
CA ASP A 177 13.78 -5.84 16.37
C ASP A 177 13.73 -5.73 14.84
N PRO A 178 14.88 -5.72 14.15
CA PRO A 178 14.89 -5.78 12.70
C PRO A 178 14.28 -7.09 12.18
N ILE A 179 13.64 -7.00 11.02
CA ILE A 179 13.28 -8.15 10.20
C ILE A 179 14.57 -8.67 9.56
N ASP A 180 14.94 -9.89 9.94
CA ASP A 180 16.06 -10.65 9.39
C ASP A 180 15.57 -11.67 8.33
N ASP A 181 16.49 -12.20 7.52
CA ASP A 181 16.17 -13.16 6.45
C ASP A 181 15.59 -14.47 7.04
N ASP A 182 16.04 -14.88 8.23
CA ASP A 182 15.53 -16.06 8.94
C ASP A 182 14.03 -15.92 9.23
N LEU A 183 13.57 -14.77 9.71
CA LEU A 183 12.15 -14.51 9.92
C LEU A 183 11.36 -14.52 8.60
N ILE A 184 11.91 -13.94 7.53
CA ILE A 184 11.27 -13.92 6.20
C ILE A 184 11.09 -15.34 5.66
N VAL A 185 12.13 -16.17 5.75
CA VAL A 185 12.10 -17.59 5.35
C VAL A 185 11.07 -18.33 6.19
N HIS A 186 11.08 -18.14 7.51
CA HIS A 186 10.14 -18.80 8.41
C HIS A 186 8.68 -18.42 8.11
N ALA A 187 8.39 -17.13 7.94
CA ALA A 187 7.06 -16.64 7.58
C ALA A 187 6.58 -17.19 6.24
N THR A 188 7.48 -17.27 5.26
CA THR A 188 7.20 -17.86 3.94
C THR A 188 6.83 -19.34 4.06
N GLN A 189 7.64 -20.12 4.77
CA GLN A 189 7.42 -21.55 4.96
C GLN A 189 6.11 -21.85 5.69
N LEU A 190 5.82 -21.13 6.78
CA LEU A 190 4.57 -21.26 7.52
C LEU A 190 3.36 -20.97 6.64
N THR A 191 3.42 -19.85 5.91
CA THR A 191 2.32 -19.42 5.03
C THR A 191 2.07 -20.45 3.93
N LEU A 192 3.11 -20.90 3.23
CA LEU A 192 2.95 -21.85 2.13
C LEU A 192 2.54 -23.24 2.61
N THR A 193 3.01 -23.67 3.77
CA THR A 193 2.56 -24.93 4.39
C THR A 193 1.06 -24.87 4.68
N ALA A 194 0.59 -23.79 5.31
CA ALA A 194 -0.82 -23.60 5.61
C ALA A 194 -1.67 -23.47 4.33
N ALA A 195 -1.20 -22.70 3.35
CA ALA A 195 -1.90 -22.50 2.07
C ALA A 195 -2.05 -23.83 1.31
N ARG A 196 -0.97 -24.61 1.18
CA ARG A 196 -1.00 -25.92 0.50
C ARG A 196 -1.84 -26.96 1.22
N ALA A 197 -1.98 -26.84 2.55
CA ALA A 197 -2.88 -27.65 3.34
C ALA A 197 -4.36 -27.21 3.24
N GLY A 198 -4.68 -26.14 2.50
CA GLY A 198 -6.04 -25.62 2.33
C GLY A 198 -6.56 -24.87 3.56
N LEU A 199 -5.68 -24.47 4.49
CA LEU A 199 -6.07 -23.77 5.73
C LEU A 199 -6.31 -22.27 5.50
N LEU A 200 -5.90 -21.74 4.35
CA LEU A 200 -6.05 -20.34 3.97
C LEU A 200 -7.11 -20.16 2.86
N SER A 201 -8.07 -21.08 2.78
CA SER A 201 -9.22 -21.00 1.88
C SER A 201 -10.42 -20.39 2.63
N THR A 202 -11.30 -19.70 1.91
CA THR A 202 -12.54 -19.11 2.46
C THR A 202 -13.70 -20.11 2.49
#